data_AF-A0A961UA64-F1
#
_entry.id   AF-A0A961UA64-F1
#
_cell.length_a   1.000
_cell.length_b   1.000
_cell.length_c   1.000
_cell.angle_alpha   90.00
_cell.angle_beta   90.00
_cell.angle_gamma   90.00
#
_symmetry.space_group_name_H-M   'P 1'
#
loop_
_entity.id
_entity.type
_entity.pdbx_description
1 polymer ?
#
loop_
_entity_poly.entity_id
_entity_poly.type
_entity_poly.pdbx_seq_one_letter_code
_entity_poly.pdbx_strand_id
1 'polypeptide(L)'
;MAMGFGIAAVITVVLSFFVPLIGIFGTGFAMLLAAIGALAGDKMFATVTSLIGAVSVFMFSPTIWATMAAPDSPSGGKSVFFTIVIVFLALPILAIFLRSSGKFALGKGAE
;
A
#
# COMPACT_ATOMS: atom_id res chain seq x y z
N MET A 1 9.96 3.68 17.58
CA MET A 1 8.93 2.75 17.05
C MET A 1 8.52 3.04 15.61
N ALA A 2 8.40 4.31 15.18
CA ALA A 2 7.96 4.67 13.82
C ALA A 2 8.78 4.02 12.68
N MET A 3 10.12 4.04 12.79
CA MET A 3 11.01 3.48 11.77
C MET A 3 10.90 1.95 11.62
N GLY A 4 10.51 1.23 12.67
CA GLY A 4 10.39 -0.24 12.61
C GLY A 4 9.27 -0.69 11.67
N PHE A 5 8.13 0.01 11.69
CA PHE A 5 7.00 -0.27 10.79
C PHE A 5 7.33 0.11 9.33
N GLY A 6 8.04 1.22 9.13
CA GLY A 6 8.49 1.64 7.80
C GLY A 6 9.45 0.64 7.16
N ILE A 7 10.46 0.18 7.90
CA ILE A 7 11.43 -0.81 7.42
C ILE A 7 10.74 -2.16 7.14
N ALA A 8 9.88 -2.62 8.06
CA ALA A 8 9.13 -3.86 7.88
C ALA A 8 8.27 -3.80 6.60
N ALA A 9 7.58 -2.67 6.37
CA ALA A 9 6.78 -2.45 5.17
C ALA A 9 7.61 -2.54 3.88
N VAL A 10 8.79 -1.90 3.84
CA VAL A 10 9.69 -1.98 2.69
C VAL A 10 10.16 -3.41 2.45
N ILE A 11 10.57 -4.13 3.50
CA ILE A 11 11.01 -5.52 3.37
C ILE A 11 9.86 -6.39 2.85
N THR A 12 8.65 -6.25 3.40
CA THR A 12 7.49 -7.01 2.96
C THR A 12 7.13 -6.73 1.51
N VAL A 13 7.17 -5.47 1.05
CA VAL A 13 6.84 -5.16 -0.35
C VAL A 13 7.88 -5.71 -1.31
N VAL A 14 9.18 -5.68 -0.94
CA VAL A 14 10.26 -6.26 -1.73
C VAL A 14 10.14 -7.80 -1.78
N LEU A 15 9.82 -8.46 -0.67
CA LEU A 15 9.59 -9.91 -0.68
C LEU A 15 8.38 -10.29 -1.52
N SER A 16 7.33 -9.47 -1.48
CA SER A 16 6.11 -9.67 -2.28
C SER A 16 6.37 -9.64 -3.78
N PHE A 17 7.41 -8.92 -4.21
CA PHE A 17 7.85 -8.88 -5.59
C PHE A 17 8.28 -10.25 -6.12
N PHE A 18 8.88 -11.09 -5.27
CA PHE A 18 9.39 -12.41 -5.66
C PHE A 18 8.33 -13.51 -5.64
N VAL A 19 7.10 -13.22 -5.19
CA VAL A 19 6.04 -14.23 -5.09
C VAL A 19 4.81 -13.80 -5.90
N PRO A 20 4.74 -14.11 -7.21
CA PRO A 20 3.79 -13.49 -8.14
C PRO A 20 2.31 -13.73 -7.79
N LEU A 21 1.96 -14.92 -7.28
CA LEU A 21 0.57 -15.31 -7.01
C LEU A 21 0.01 -14.69 -5.73
N ILE A 22 0.83 -14.53 -4.68
CA ILE A 22 0.41 -13.98 -3.39
C ILE A 22 0.94 -12.56 -3.13
N GLY A 23 1.76 -12.03 -4.05
CA GLY A 23 2.44 -10.75 -3.93
C GLY A 23 1.49 -9.56 -3.81
N ILE A 24 0.28 -9.66 -4.35
CA ILE A 24 -0.76 -8.63 -4.17
C ILE A 24 -1.24 -8.53 -2.71
N PHE A 25 -1.38 -9.67 -2.02
CA PHE A 25 -1.75 -9.70 -0.60
C PHE A 25 -0.60 -9.22 0.28
N GLY A 26 0.64 -9.64 -0.04
CA GLY A 26 1.83 -9.17 0.65
C GLY A 26 2.05 -7.67 0.48
N THR A 27 1.80 -7.14 -0.72
CA THR A 27 1.86 -5.69 -0.99
C THR A 27 0.76 -4.95 -0.24
N GLY A 28 -0.47 -5.48 -0.19
CA GLY A 28 -1.54 -4.92 0.63
C GLY A 28 -1.16 -4.83 2.12
N PHE A 29 -0.57 -5.88 2.66
CA PHE A 29 -0.08 -5.89 4.04
C PHE A 29 1.07 -4.87 4.26
N ALA A 30 1.99 -4.77 3.31
CA ALA A 30 3.05 -3.76 3.33
C ALA A 30 2.49 -2.32 3.33
N MET A 31 1.44 -2.05 2.54
CA MET A 31 0.78 -0.73 2.53
C MET A 31 0.15 -0.38 3.89
N LEU A 32 -0.44 -1.37 4.58
CA LEU A 32 -0.98 -1.16 5.93
C LEU A 32 0.12 -0.83 6.93
N LEU A 33 1.23 -1.59 6.91
CA LEU A 33 2.40 -1.32 7.76
C LEU A 33 3.01 0.05 7.48
N ALA A 34 3.14 0.42 6.21
CA ALA A 34 3.64 1.72 5.78
C ALA A 34 2.72 2.87 6.22
N ALA A 35 1.41 2.68 6.17
CA ALA A 35 0.45 3.66 6.67
C ALA A 35 0.54 3.84 8.19
N ILE A 36 0.71 2.76 8.95
CA ILE A 36 0.94 2.83 10.40
C ILE A 36 2.26 3.57 10.69
N GLY A 37 3.33 3.26 9.94
CA GLY A 37 4.61 3.96 10.02
C GLY A 37 4.47 5.47 9.70
N ALA A 38 3.71 5.81 8.66
CA ALA A 38 3.40 7.18 8.28
C ALA A 38 2.67 7.95 9.38
N LEU A 39 1.65 7.32 10.00
CA LEU A 39 0.91 7.89 11.13
C LEU A 39 1.79 8.06 12.39
N ALA A 40 2.83 7.22 12.55
CA ALA A 40 3.84 7.36 13.58
C ALA A 40 4.92 8.40 13.25
N GLY A 41 4.94 8.93 12.02
CA GLY A 41 5.78 10.05 11.59
C GLY A 41 6.84 9.72 10.55
N ASP A 42 6.88 8.48 10.07
CA ASP A 42 7.82 8.06 9.06
C ASP A 42 7.29 8.30 7.63
N LYS A 43 7.65 9.45 7.07
CA LYS A 43 7.23 9.83 5.71
C LYS A 43 8.05 9.13 4.63
N MET A 44 9.35 8.93 4.88
CA MET A 44 10.28 8.46 3.85
C MET A 44 9.97 7.00 3.48
N PHE A 45 9.88 6.13 4.48
CA PHE A 45 9.63 4.71 4.23
C PHE A 45 8.21 4.47 3.71
N ALA A 46 7.24 5.28 4.11
CA ALA A 46 5.87 5.21 3.58
C ALA A 46 5.79 5.57 2.09
N THR A 47 6.48 6.63 1.67
CA THR A 47 6.56 7.01 0.25
C THR A 47 7.29 5.96 -0.58
N VAL A 48 8.42 5.46 -0.09
CA VAL A 48 9.20 4.42 -0.78
C VAL A 48 8.40 3.12 -0.93
N THR A 49 7.73 2.68 0.14
CA THR A 49 6.89 1.46 0.09
C THR A 49 5.74 1.63 -0.91
N SER A 50 5.09 2.79 -0.93
CA SER A 50 4.00 3.08 -1.87
C SER A 50 4.46 3.02 -3.32
N LEU A 51 5.63 3.63 -3.63
CA LEU A 51 6.23 3.58 -4.97
C LEU A 51 6.59 2.15 -5.39
N ILE A 52 7.31 1.42 -4.53
CA ILE A 52 7.73 0.03 -4.84
C ILE A 52 6.50 -0.85 -5.01
N GLY A 53 5.49 -0.73 -4.15
CA GLY A 53 4.28 -1.55 -4.26
C GLY A 53 3.42 -1.19 -5.47
N ALA A 54 3.35 0.07 -5.89
CA ALA A 54 2.68 0.44 -7.13
C ALA A 54 3.38 -0.23 -8.34
N VAL A 55 4.70 -0.13 -8.42
CA VAL A 55 5.48 -0.80 -9.48
C VAL A 55 5.30 -2.32 -9.41
N SER A 56 5.38 -2.92 -8.23
CA SER A 56 5.20 -4.35 -8.01
C SER A 56 3.82 -4.83 -8.46
N VAL A 57 2.76 -4.11 -8.10
CA VAL A 57 1.38 -4.50 -8.42
C VAL A 57 1.10 -4.33 -9.91
N PHE A 58 1.44 -3.19 -10.52
CA PHE A 58 1.10 -2.95 -11.92
C PHE A 58 2.02 -3.68 -12.91
N MET A 59 3.31 -3.87 -12.59
CA MET A 59 4.27 -4.48 -13.51
C MET A 59 4.55 -5.96 -13.25
N PHE A 60 4.30 -6.48 -12.03
CA PHE A 60 4.71 -7.84 -11.67
C PHE A 60 3.58 -8.72 -11.12
N SER A 61 2.35 -8.20 -10.97
CA SER A 61 1.22 -9.02 -10.51
C SER A 61 0.48 -9.67 -11.69
N PRO A 62 0.53 -11.01 -11.85
CA PRO A 62 -0.25 -11.71 -12.87
C PRO A 62 -1.75 -11.54 -12.67
N THR A 63 -2.21 -11.33 -11.42
CA THR A 63 -3.61 -11.09 -11.09
C THR A 63 -4.13 -9.80 -11.71
N ILE A 64 -3.33 -8.73 -11.69
CA ILE A 64 -3.67 -7.46 -12.33
C ILE A 64 -3.78 -7.66 -13.83
N TRP A 65 -2.80 -8.34 -14.45
CA TRP A 65 -2.81 -8.61 -15.88
C TRP A 65 -3.97 -9.49 -16.33
N ALA A 66 -4.29 -10.54 -15.56
CA ALA A 66 -5.44 -11.39 -15.79
C ALA A 66 -6.75 -10.60 -15.73
N THR A 67 -6.85 -9.65 -14.79
CA THR A 67 -8.03 -8.79 -14.65
C THR A 67 -8.11 -7.74 -15.77
N MET A 68 -6.98 -7.26 -16.28
CA MET A 68 -6.94 -6.35 -17.45
C MET A 68 -7.36 -7.06 -18.74
N ALA A 69 -6.91 -8.30 -18.93
CA ALA A 69 -7.22 -9.14 -20.08
C ALA A 69 -8.63 -9.75 -20.04
N ALA A 70 -9.29 -9.75 -18.87
CA ALA A 70 -10.65 -10.24 -18.73
C ALA A 70 -11.65 -9.35 -19.51
N PRO A 71 -12.66 -9.95 -20.17
CA PRO A 71 -13.74 -9.22 -20.81
C PRO A 71 -14.46 -8.32 -19.82
N ASP A 72 -14.91 -7.16 -20.28
CA ASP A 72 -15.62 -6.21 -19.43
C ASP A 72 -16.95 -6.82 -18.96
N SER A 73 -17.06 -7.03 -17.65
CA SER A 73 -18.30 -7.51 -17.05
C SER A 73 -19.33 -6.38 -17.00
N PRO A 74 -20.60 -6.61 -17.40
CA PRO A 74 -21.67 -5.63 -17.29
C PRO A 74 -21.88 -5.09 -15.86
N SER A 75 -21.44 -5.86 -14.85
CA SER A 75 -21.54 -5.51 -13.43
C SER A 75 -20.48 -4.51 -12.94
N GLY A 76 -19.54 -4.07 -13.78
CA GLY A 76 -18.51 -3.11 -13.40
C GLY A 76 -17.45 -3.65 -12.41
N GLY A 77 -17.42 -4.96 -12.15
CA GLY A 77 -16.50 -5.56 -11.16
C GLY A 77 -15.01 -5.25 -11.39
N LYS A 78 -14.61 -5.07 -12.66
CA LYS A 78 -13.27 -4.64 -13.05
C LYS A 78 -12.93 -3.25 -12.50
N SER A 79 -13.83 -2.27 -12.62
CA SER A 79 -13.58 -0.91 -12.12
C SER A 79 -13.52 -0.87 -10.59
N VAL A 80 -14.37 -1.65 -9.92
CA VAL A 80 -14.37 -1.79 -8.45
C VAL A 80 -13.04 -2.36 -7.97
N PHE A 81 -12.57 -3.44 -8.61
CA PHE A 81 -11.28 -4.05 -8.28
C PHE A 81 -10.11 -3.06 -8.41
N PHE A 82 -10.01 -2.36 -9.54
CA PHE A 82 -8.96 -1.35 -9.73
C PHE A 82 -9.06 -0.20 -8.73
N THR A 83 -10.28 0.22 -8.40
CA THR A 83 -10.50 1.28 -7.40
C THR A 83 -9.97 0.85 -6.04
N ILE A 84 -10.27 -0.38 -5.59
CA ILE A 84 -9.76 -0.91 -4.32
C ILE A 84 -8.22 -0.95 -4.31
N VAL A 85 -7.61 -1.45 -5.39
CA VAL A 85 -6.15 -1.54 -5.50
C VAL A 85 -5.50 -0.16 -5.42
N ILE A 86 -6.03 0.83 -6.16
CA ILE A 86 -5.50 2.20 -6.15
C ILE A 86 -5.64 2.84 -4.78
N VAL A 87 -6.79 2.67 -4.11
CA VAL A 87 -7.01 3.20 -2.76
C VAL A 87 -6.02 2.58 -1.77
N PHE A 88 -5.76 1.28 -1.86
CA PHE A 88 -4.78 0.60 -1.00
C PHE A 88 -3.34 1.07 -1.25
N LEU A 89 -2.95 1.29 -2.51
CA LEU A 89 -1.62 1.82 -2.86
C LEU A 89 -1.42 3.27 -2.40
N ALA A 90 -2.50 4.06 -2.41
CA ALA A 90 -2.49 5.46 -1.96
C ALA A 90 -2.54 5.58 -0.41
N LEU A 91 -2.87 4.50 0.30
CA LEU A 91 -3.13 4.49 1.75
C LEU A 91 -1.96 5.06 2.58
N PRO A 92 -0.67 4.73 2.31
CA PRO A 92 0.46 5.34 3.02
C PRO A 92 0.58 6.84 2.77
N ILE A 93 0.28 7.31 1.55
CA ILE A 93 0.32 8.74 1.20
C ILE A 93 -0.81 9.47 1.94
N LEU A 94 -2.02 8.92 1.92
CA LEU A 94 -3.16 9.46 2.68
C LEU A 94 -2.84 9.54 4.18
N ALA A 95 -2.17 8.53 4.74
CA ALA A 95 -1.73 8.53 6.13
C ALA A 95 -0.74 9.67 6.45
N ILE A 96 0.19 9.99 5.54
CA ILE A 96 1.08 11.16 5.68
C ILE A 96 0.25 12.46 5.76
N PHE A 97 -0.72 12.64 4.87
CA PHE A 97 -1.60 13.81 4.84
C PHE A 97 -2.48 13.92 6.10
N LEU A 98 -3.06 12.80 6.55
CA LEU A 98 -3.89 12.74 7.75
C LEU A 98 -3.07 13.12 8.99
N ARG A 99 -1.82 12.66 9.08
CA ARG A 99 -0.91 13.07 10.14
C ARG A 99 -0.54 14.55 10.05
N SER A 100 -0.22 15.08 8.86
CA SER A 100 0.11 16.50 8.71
C SER A 100 -1.06 17.42 9.03
N SER A 101 -2.31 16.96 8.82
CA SER A 101 -3.52 17.69 9.21
C SER A 101 -3.76 17.71 10.73
N GLY A 102 -2.97 16.97 11.50
CA GLY A 102 -3.07 16.90 12.97
C GLY A 102 -4.24 16.07 13.50
N LYS A 103 -5.13 15.57 12.62
CA LYS A 103 -6.34 14.80 12.98
C LYS A 103 -6.04 13.37 13.41
N PHE A 104 -4.99 12.75 12.87
CA PHE A 104 -4.59 11.38 13.19
C PHE A 104 -3.06 11.29 13.33
N ALA A 105 -2.57 11.38 14.55
CA ALA A 105 -1.16 11.13 14.86
C ALA A 105 -1.08 10.10 15.99
N LEU A 106 -0.49 8.94 15.68
CA LEU A 106 -0.20 7.93 16.70
C LEU A 106 0.90 8.48 17.62
N GLY A 107 0.61 8.59 18.91
CA GLY A 107 1.53 9.14 19.93
C GLY A 107 1.19 10.55 20.44
N LYS A 108 0.11 11.19 19.96
CA LYS A 108 -0.32 12.54 20.39
C LYS A 108 -1.08 12.58 21.74
N GLY A 109 -0.86 11.60 22.62
CA GLY A 109 -1.61 11.41 23.86
C GLY A 109 -0.74 11.06 25.08
N ALA A 110 0.48 11.58 25.16
CA ALA A 110 1.35 11.44 26.32
C ALA A 110 1.96 12.79 26.75
N GLU A 111 1.19 13.87 26.62
CA GLU A 111 1.43 15.16 27.29
C GLU A 111 0.13 15.64 27.92
#